data_AF-A0A367IJ79-F1
#
_entry.id   AF-A0A367IJ79-F1
#
_cell.length_a   1.000
_cell.length_b   1.000
_cell.length_c   1.000
_cell.angle_alpha   90.00
_cell.angle_beta   90.00
_cell.angle_gamma   90.00
#
_symmetry.space_group_name_H-M   'P 1'
#
loop_
_entity.id
_entity.type
_entity.pdbx_description
1 polymer ?
#
loop_
_entity_poly.entity_id
_entity_poly.type
_entity_poly.pdbx_seq_one_letter_code
_entity_poly.pdbx_strand_id
1 'polypeptide(L)'
;TSQPLRISTIDEYKKALSQTDAILEKNIYTEVLSEYLNLGGAPMDAVNMLSESYIGIPSMCNATAASVDSIGLSSDTIMRDAIRQQLKDRFNPQRCDEHFMQNEQLMAPEWLDVLLQDSGWRQTMYELLGQYPECAFLNFAVLRIAEAGHDKEVAKLRTASTYVQVYNLILNDALSELVGKDDLEFDEELPDLVRVCCEREDTYLYAQILIRRLCDEFGAIPFTRLRRELEIAAKKKGNLALVDILHTHASSAPLELSKTIKTIMTSPNITPGDLATLRRFYSSESPPAAHHLCDYDLILKMLRALY
;
A
#
# COMPACT_ATOMS: atom_id res chain seq x y z
N THR A 1 18.16 25.14 -8.01
CA THR A 1 18.83 26.36 -7.49
C THR A 1 19.66 25.93 -6.31
N SER A 2 20.98 26.01 -6.44
CA SER A 2 21.97 25.40 -5.54
C SER A 2 21.94 26.09 -4.18
N GLN A 3 21.60 25.36 -3.11
CA GLN A 3 21.83 25.83 -1.74
C GLN A 3 23.32 26.10 -1.55
N PRO A 4 23.71 27.23 -0.91
CA PRO A 4 25.11 27.49 -0.63
C PRO A 4 25.61 26.46 0.39
N LEU A 5 26.69 25.78 0.04
CA LEU A 5 27.44 24.88 0.93
C LEU A 5 27.63 25.55 2.29
N ARG A 6 27.24 24.86 3.38
CA ARG A 6 27.66 25.23 4.74
C ARG A 6 29.17 25.48 4.70
N ILE A 7 29.60 26.67 5.11
CA ILE A 7 31.04 26.94 5.28
C ILE A 7 31.49 26.09 6.48
N SER A 8 32.03 24.91 6.18
CA SER A 8 32.61 24.02 7.19
C SER A 8 33.91 24.61 7.72
N THR A 9 34.07 24.63 9.04
CA THR A 9 35.25 25.18 9.70
C THR A 9 36.45 24.23 9.57
N ILE A 10 37.69 24.74 9.67
CA ILE A 10 38.91 23.90 9.72
C ILE A 10 38.78 22.80 10.77
N ASP A 11 38.16 23.09 11.92
CA ASP A 11 37.99 22.13 13.00
C ASP A 11 37.01 21.00 12.65
N GLU A 12 36.00 21.26 11.82
CA GLU A 12 35.11 20.21 11.28
C GLU A 12 35.88 19.25 10.37
N TYR A 13 36.74 19.77 9.50
CA TYR A 13 37.59 18.94 8.65
C TYR A 13 38.62 18.14 9.45
N LYS A 14 39.23 18.74 10.49
CA LYS A 14 40.10 18.00 11.42
C LYS A 14 39.34 16.85 12.08
N LYS A 15 38.11 17.11 12.55
CA LYS A 15 37.27 16.08 13.17
C LYS A 15 36.93 14.95 12.19
N ALA A 16 36.68 15.27 10.92
CA ALA A 16 36.44 14.28 9.88
C ALA A 16 37.70 13.43 9.58
N LEU A 17 38.88 14.06 9.48
CA LEU A 17 40.16 13.37 9.27
C LEU A 17 40.56 12.46 10.44
N SER A 18 40.12 12.78 11.66
CA SER A 18 40.39 11.97 12.86
C SER A 18 39.33 10.90 13.14
N GLN A 19 38.32 10.72 12.28
CA GLN A 19 37.38 9.62 12.44
C GLN A 19 38.08 8.27 12.24
N THR A 20 37.67 7.27 13.01
CA THR A 20 38.23 5.92 12.91
C THR A 20 38.14 5.42 11.47
N ASP A 21 39.26 4.97 10.92
CA ASP A 21 39.37 4.47 9.55
C ASP A 21 38.98 5.48 8.45
N ALA A 22 39.00 6.78 8.74
CA ALA A 22 38.69 7.84 7.76
C ALA A 22 39.51 7.73 6.46
N ILE A 23 40.74 7.21 6.54
CA ILE A 23 41.62 6.98 5.38
C ILE A 23 41.04 6.04 4.31
N LEU A 24 40.06 5.20 4.69
CA LEU A 24 39.40 4.24 3.79
C LEU A 24 38.08 4.77 3.20
N GLU A 25 37.61 5.94 3.63
CA GLU A 25 36.37 6.55 3.12
C GLU A 25 36.56 7.14 1.72
N LYS A 26 35.59 6.94 0.83
CA LYS A 26 35.71 7.35 -0.59
C LYS A 26 35.94 8.86 -0.77
N ASN A 27 35.32 9.67 0.08
CA ASN A 27 35.32 11.13 -0.08
C ASN A 27 36.44 11.82 0.71
N ILE A 28 37.26 11.08 1.47
CA ILE A 28 38.25 11.68 2.36
C ILE A 28 39.31 12.46 1.59
N TYR A 29 39.72 11.98 0.41
CA TYR A 29 40.75 12.63 -0.40
C TYR A 29 40.20 13.77 -1.25
N THR A 30 39.00 13.59 -1.82
CA THR A 30 38.42 14.51 -2.80
C THR A 30 37.71 15.69 -2.15
N GLU A 31 37.01 15.47 -1.04
CA GLU A 31 36.17 16.49 -0.41
C GLU A 31 36.81 17.01 0.88
N VAL A 32 37.25 16.12 1.77
CA VAL A 32 37.69 16.51 3.12
C VAL A 32 39.13 17.04 3.12
N LEU A 33 40.08 16.27 2.59
CA LEU A 33 41.49 16.62 2.58
C LEU A 33 41.78 17.83 1.69
N SER A 34 41.17 17.86 0.50
CA SER A 34 41.31 18.97 -0.45
C SER A 34 40.85 20.30 0.16
N GLU A 35 39.66 20.33 0.77
CA GLU A 35 39.14 21.55 1.40
C GLU A 35 39.90 21.94 2.66
N TYR A 36 40.32 20.98 3.47
CA TYR A 36 41.19 21.24 4.63
C TYR A 36 42.48 21.99 4.23
N LEU A 37 43.13 21.54 3.15
CA LEU A 37 44.34 22.18 2.63
C LEU A 37 44.04 23.56 2.03
N ASN A 38 42.92 23.71 1.30
CA ASN A 38 42.49 24.99 0.72
C ASN A 38 42.20 26.06 1.78
N LEU A 39 41.73 25.65 2.96
CA LEU A 39 41.50 26.53 4.11
C LEU A 39 42.79 26.84 4.90
N GLY A 40 43.95 26.35 4.47
CA GLY A 40 45.25 26.60 5.12
C GLY A 40 45.61 25.59 6.20
N GLY A 41 44.98 24.42 6.21
CA GLY A 41 45.35 23.30 7.08
C GLY A 41 46.74 22.76 6.76
N ALA A 42 47.48 22.34 7.79
CA ALA A 42 48.84 21.84 7.62
C ALA A 42 48.83 20.38 7.08
N PRO A 43 49.52 20.07 5.97
CA PRO A 43 49.52 18.73 5.40
C PRO A 43 49.99 17.65 6.37
N MET A 44 50.98 17.96 7.21
CA MET A 44 51.53 17.00 8.15
C MET A 44 50.54 16.65 9.27
N ASP A 45 49.72 17.61 9.68
CA ASP A 45 48.65 17.37 10.65
C ASP A 45 47.60 16.43 10.07
N ALA A 46 47.23 16.59 8.79
CA ALA A 46 46.33 15.67 8.10
C ALA A 46 46.87 14.24 8.02
N VAL A 47 48.17 14.08 7.71
CA VAL A 47 48.82 12.77 7.69
C VAL A 47 48.78 12.13 9.08
N ASN A 48 49.12 12.89 10.13
CA ASN A 48 49.09 12.37 11.50
C ASN A 48 47.67 11.97 11.92
N MET A 49 46.68 12.83 11.68
CA MET A 49 45.27 12.54 12.02
C MET A 49 44.74 11.28 11.32
N LEU A 50 45.02 11.11 10.03
CA LEU A 50 44.60 9.93 9.27
C LEU A 50 45.36 8.66 9.68
N SER A 51 46.64 8.78 10.00
CA SER A 51 47.47 7.63 10.38
C SER A 51 47.17 7.15 11.80
N GLU A 52 46.95 8.06 12.74
CA GLU A 52 46.66 7.74 14.14
C GLU A 52 45.24 7.18 14.33
N SER A 53 44.29 7.57 13.46
CA SER A 53 42.90 7.09 13.51
C SER A 53 42.67 5.78 12.75
N TYR A 54 43.67 5.26 12.04
CA TYR A 54 43.57 4.02 11.28
C TYR A 54 43.71 2.78 12.18
N ILE A 55 42.68 1.93 12.19
CA ILE A 55 42.61 0.66 12.92
C ILE A 55 42.41 -0.52 11.96
N GLY A 56 41.92 -0.27 10.74
CA GLY A 56 41.80 -1.25 9.67
C GLY A 56 40.54 -2.12 9.74
N ILE A 57 39.45 -1.65 10.34
CA ILE A 57 38.22 -2.45 10.51
C ILE A 57 37.68 -2.96 9.16
N PRO A 58 37.52 -2.13 8.11
CA PRO A 58 37.07 -2.63 6.80
C PRO A 58 38.02 -3.67 6.21
N SER A 59 39.33 -3.50 6.38
CA SER A 59 40.34 -4.47 5.91
C SER A 59 40.21 -5.81 6.66
N MET A 60 39.97 -5.78 7.97
CA MET A 60 39.70 -6.97 8.77
C MET A 60 38.40 -7.66 8.36
N CYS A 61 37.35 -6.90 8.04
CA CYS A 61 36.10 -7.45 7.50
C CYS A 61 36.34 -8.17 6.17
N ASN A 62 37.12 -7.59 5.26
CA ASN A 62 37.46 -8.23 3.98
C ASN A 62 38.28 -9.52 4.18
N ALA A 63 39.25 -9.52 5.09
CA ALA A 63 40.03 -10.73 5.40
C ALA A 63 39.17 -11.83 6.04
N THR A 64 38.22 -11.44 6.90
CA THR A 64 37.26 -12.36 7.52
C THR A 64 36.31 -12.92 6.46
N ALA A 65 35.79 -12.07 5.58
CA ALA A 65 34.93 -12.48 4.46
C ALA A 65 35.62 -13.52 3.57
N ALA A 66 36.88 -13.27 3.17
CA ALA A 66 37.66 -14.22 2.39
C ALA A 66 37.88 -15.56 3.14
N SER A 67 38.04 -15.51 4.46
CA SER A 67 38.18 -16.71 5.29
C SER A 67 36.86 -17.51 5.35
N VAL A 68 35.72 -16.82 5.46
CA VAL A 68 34.38 -17.41 5.44
C VAL A 68 34.08 -18.04 4.07
N ASP A 69 34.45 -17.36 2.99
CA ASP A 69 34.28 -17.90 1.63
C ASP A 69 35.14 -19.16 1.42
N SER A 70 36.35 -19.21 2.01
CA SER A 70 37.25 -20.37 1.90
C SER A 70 36.70 -21.65 2.54
N ILE A 71 35.79 -21.53 3.52
CA ILE A 71 35.13 -22.67 4.16
C ILE A 71 33.78 -23.02 3.51
N GLY A 72 33.44 -22.39 2.39
CA GLY A 72 32.23 -22.67 1.60
C GLY A 72 30.96 -21.96 2.07
N LEU A 73 31.08 -20.96 2.95
CA LEU A 73 29.98 -20.09 3.35
C LEU A 73 30.00 -18.81 2.52
N SER A 74 28.84 -18.22 2.23
CA SER A 74 28.78 -16.96 1.48
C SER A 74 28.86 -15.76 2.44
N SER A 75 30.01 -15.09 2.46
CA SER A 75 30.23 -13.89 3.28
C SER A 75 29.28 -12.75 2.91
N ASP A 76 28.98 -12.56 1.62
CA ASP A 76 28.03 -11.54 1.13
C ASP A 76 26.64 -11.75 1.73
N THR A 77 26.12 -12.98 1.71
CA THR A 77 24.81 -13.28 2.29
C THR A 77 24.78 -13.04 3.80
N ILE A 78 25.84 -13.45 4.52
CA ILE A 78 25.94 -13.25 5.97
C ILE A 78 25.96 -11.75 6.30
N MET A 79 26.74 -10.97 5.56
CA MET A 79 26.83 -9.53 5.77
C MET A 79 25.52 -8.83 5.44
N ARG A 80 24.88 -9.18 4.32
CA ARG A 80 23.56 -8.66 3.95
C ARG A 80 22.52 -8.96 5.02
N ASP A 81 22.51 -10.18 5.55
CA ASP A 81 21.58 -10.58 6.62
C ASP A 81 21.83 -9.78 7.90
N ALA A 82 23.10 -9.58 8.27
CA ALA A 82 23.46 -8.77 9.43
C ALA A 82 23.02 -7.31 9.27
N ILE A 83 23.20 -6.71 8.09
CA ILE A 83 22.75 -5.33 7.81
C ILE A 83 21.22 -5.26 7.84
N ARG A 84 20.52 -6.21 7.21
CA ARG A 84 19.06 -6.29 7.25
C ARG A 84 18.54 -6.41 8.68
N GLN A 85 19.19 -7.21 9.52
CA GLN A 85 18.82 -7.34 10.93
C GLN A 85 19.08 -6.05 11.70
N GLN A 86 20.23 -5.40 11.52
CA GLN A 86 20.51 -4.11 12.16
C GLN A 86 19.52 -3.02 11.74
N LEU A 87 19.11 -3.00 10.47
CA LEU A 87 18.05 -2.09 10.01
C LEU A 87 16.76 -2.36 10.77
N LYS A 88 16.33 -3.62 10.87
CA LYS A 88 15.12 -4.00 11.60
C LYS A 88 15.17 -3.60 13.07
N ASP A 89 16.28 -3.86 13.74
CA ASP A 89 16.45 -3.59 15.18
C ASP A 89 16.46 -2.09 15.50
N ARG A 90 16.96 -1.26 14.56
CA ARG A 90 17.15 0.19 14.77
C ARG A 90 16.17 1.05 14.00
N PHE A 91 15.23 0.45 13.28
CA PHE A 91 14.27 1.18 12.47
C PHE A 91 13.42 2.09 13.35
N ASN A 92 13.33 3.36 12.98
CA ASN A 92 12.49 4.34 13.66
C ASN A 92 11.56 4.99 12.62
N PRO A 93 10.25 4.67 12.62
CA PRO A 93 9.32 5.15 11.60
C PRO A 93 9.19 6.67 11.61
N GLN A 94 9.16 7.31 12.79
CA GLN A 94 9.00 8.76 12.92
C GLN A 94 10.18 9.51 12.30
N ARG A 95 11.41 9.10 12.63
CA ARG A 95 12.62 9.71 12.05
C ARG A 95 12.71 9.50 10.54
N CYS A 96 12.29 8.33 10.08
CA CYS A 96 12.28 8.01 8.65
C CYS A 96 11.27 8.92 7.92
N ASP A 97 10.06 9.04 8.44
CA ASP A 97 9.01 9.87 7.86
C ASP A 97 9.35 11.36 7.93
N GLU A 98 9.93 11.85 9.03
CA GLU A 98 10.41 13.24 9.14
C GLU A 98 11.43 13.55 8.04
N HIS A 99 12.42 12.67 7.83
CA HIS A 99 13.43 12.86 6.79
C HIS A 99 12.84 12.71 5.38
N PHE A 100 11.90 11.77 5.20
CA PHE A 100 11.22 11.56 3.93
C PHE A 100 10.37 12.77 3.54
N MET A 101 9.64 13.36 4.48
CA MET A 101 8.78 14.53 4.25
C MET A 101 9.55 15.86 4.12
N GLN A 102 10.74 15.97 4.74
CA GLN A 102 11.60 17.16 4.62
C GLN A 102 12.20 17.33 3.21
N ASN A 103 12.30 16.24 2.44
CA ASN A 103 12.73 16.31 1.05
C ASN A 103 11.53 16.76 0.20
N GLU A 104 11.39 18.07 -0.03
CA GLU A 104 10.31 18.68 -0.85
C GLU A 104 10.25 18.16 -2.30
N GLN A 105 11.27 17.42 -2.74
CA GLN A 105 11.25 16.69 -3.99
C GLN A 105 10.44 15.41 -3.76
N LEU A 106 9.18 15.40 -4.20
CA LEU A 106 8.26 14.25 -4.27
C LEU A 106 8.78 13.05 -5.11
N MET A 107 10.08 13.00 -5.39
CA MET A 107 10.74 11.94 -6.13
C MET A 107 11.36 10.93 -5.16
N ALA A 108 11.18 9.64 -5.46
CA ALA A 108 11.88 8.56 -4.77
C ALA A 108 13.39 8.83 -4.77
N PRO A 109 14.09 8.62 -3.65
CA PRO A 109 15.55 8.66 -3.66
C PRO A 109 16.09 7.64 -4.67
N GLU A 110 17.07 8.02 -5.50
CA GLU A 110 17.61 7.14 -6.55
C GLU A 110 18.14 5.79 -6.00
N TRP A 111 18.66 5.81 -4.77
CA TRP A 111 19.14 4.60 -4.10
C TRP A 111 18.03 3.60 -3.78
N LEU A 112 16.78 4.06 -3.62
CA LEU A 112 15.66 3.21 -3.24
C LEU A 112 15.35 2.22 -4.37
N ASP A 113 15.30 2.69 -5.62
CA ASP A 113 15.03 1.82 -6.76
C ASP A 113 16.09 0.73 -6.91
N VAL A 114 17.37 1.06 -6.66
CA VAL A 114 18.47 0.08 -6.65
C VAL A 114 18.29 -0.94 -5.53
N LEU A 115 17.90 -0.49 -4.33
CA LEU A 115 17.70 -1.36 -3.18
C LEU A 115 16.55 -2.34 -3.41
N LEU A 116 15.45 -1.89 -4.02
CA LEU A 116 14.23 -2.67 -4.23
C LEU A 116 14.34 -3.75 -5.32
N GLN A 117 15.40 -3.73 -6.14
CA GLN A 117 15.69 -4.81 -7.09
C GLN A 117 16.00 -6.15 -6.38
N ASP A 118 16.53 -6.08 -5.16
CA ASP A 118 16.87 -7.24 -4.35
C ASP A 118 15.66 -7.73 -3.54
N SER A 119 15.30 -9.00 -3.71
CA SER A 119 14.15 -9.61 -3.02
C SER A 119 14.30 -9.64 -1.50
N GLY A 120 15.52 -9.70 -0.99
CA GLY A 120 15.79 -9.69 0.44
C GLY A 120 15.50 -8.35 1.09
N TRP A 121 15.77 -7.25 0.38
CA TRP A 121 15.39 -5.90 0.82
C TRP A 121 13.88 -5.67 0.73
N ARG A 122 13.22 -6.12 -0.35
CA ARG A 122 11.75 -6.08 -0.44
C ARG A 122 11.08 -6.80 0.73
N GLN A 123 11.53 -8.01 1.04
CA GLN A 123 11.03 -8.78 2.18
C GLN A 123 11.22 -8.03 3.51
N THR A 124 12.35 -7.33 3.67
CA THR A 124 12.61 -6.51 4.87
C THR A 124 11.62 -5.34 4.97
N MET A 125 11.29 -4.68 3.85
CA MET A 125 10.28 -3.62 3.83
C MET A 125 8.90 -4.15 4.20
N TYR A 126 8.53 -5.34 3.71
CA TYR A 126 7.26 -5.98 4.08
C TYR A 126 7.19 -6.33 5.56
N GLU A 127 8.27 -6.89 6.13
CA GLU A 127 8.38 -7.20 7.56
C GLU A 127 8.25 -5.93 8.42
N LEU A 128 8.92 -4.85 8.02
CA LEU A 128 8.84 -3.56 8.70
C LEU A 128 7.45 -2.93 8.57
N LEU A 129 6.81 -3.02 7.40
CA LEU A 129 5.44 -2.50 7.21
C LEU A 129 4.44 -3.26 8.06
N GLY A 130 4.62 -4.58 8.23
CA GLY A 130 3.81 -5.38 9.14
C GLY A 130 3.89 -4.92 10.61
N GLN A 131 5.04 -4.37 11.03
CA GLN A 131 5.25 -3.82 12.37
C GLN A 131 4.81 -2.36 12.49
N TYR A 132 4.99 -1.57 11.42
CA TYR A 132 4.73 -0.13 11.38
C TYR A 132 3.85 0.25 10.18
N PRO A 133 2.56 -0.13 10.16
CA PRO A 133 1.68 0.04 9.01
C PRO A 133 1.39 1.50 8.64
N GLU A 134 1.56 2.42 9.59
CA GLU A 134 1.31 3.86 9.41
C GLU A 134 2.54 4.63 8.89
N CYS A 135 3.70 3.97 8.73
CA CYS A 135 4.92 4.65 8.29
C CYS A 135 4.80 5.07 6.81
N ALA A 136 4.87 6.37 6.55
CA ALA A 136 4.69 6.92 5.21
C ALA A 136 5.78 6.44 4.25
N PHE A 137 7.04 6.38 4.70
CA PHE A 137 8.16 5.89 3.91
C PHE A 137 7.98 4.42 3.50
N LEU A 138 7.58 3.54 4.42
CA LEU A 138 7.39 2.12 4.10
C LEU A 138 6.23 1.90 3.13
N ASN A 139 5.13 2.64 3.29
CA ASN A 139 4.02 2.61 2.34
C ASN A 139 4.45 3.09 0.95
N PHE A 140 5.26 4.15 0.87
CA PHE A 140 5.84 4.62 -0.38
C PHE A 140 6.78 3.59 -1.02
N ALA A 141 7.63 2.93 -0.22
CA ALA A 141 8.51 1.88 -0.71
C ALA A 141 7.71 0.70 -1.29
N VAL A 142 6.63 0.28 -0.64
CA VAL A 142 5.74 -0.78 -1.15
C VAL A 142 5.02 -0.36 -2.43
N LEU A 143 4.61 0.91 -2.54
CA LEU A 143 4.09 1.45 -3.81
C LEU A 143 5.12 1.33 -4.94
N ARG A 144 6.36 1.76 -4.70
CA ARG A 144 7.46 1.66 -5.67
C ARG A 144 7.75 0.22 -6.08
N ILE A 145 7.66 -0.72 -5.14
CA ILE A 145 7.80 -2.15 -5.43
C ILE A 145 6.70 -2.63 -6.39
N ALA A 146 5.44 -2.25 -6.15
CA ALA A 146 4.34 -2.61 -7.05
C ALA A 146 4.54 -2.02 -8.45
N GLU A 147 4.90 -0.73 -8.53
CA GLU A 147 5.19 -0.04 -9.80
C GLU A 147 6.40 -0.63 -10.55
N ALA A 148 7.31 -1.30 -9.86
CA ALA A 148 8.44 -2.00 -10.46
C ALA A 148 8.09 -3.40 -11.02
N GLY A 149 6.82 -3.81 -10.97
CA GLY A 149 6.34 -5.11 -11.50
C GLY A 149 6.36 -6.25 -10.47
N HIS A 150 6.38 -5.92 -9.18
CA HIS A 150 6.27 -6.89 -8.09
C HIS A 150 4.91 -6.81 -7.36
N ASP A 151 3.87 -6.33 -8.04
CA ASP A 151 2.48 -6.23 -7.60
C ASP A 151 1.96 -7.54 -6.96
N LYS A 152 2.32 -8.70 -7.51
CA LYS A 152 1.95 -10.02 -6.96
C LYS A 152 2.52 -10.31 -5.57
N GLU A 153 3.67 -9.74 -5.24
CA GLU A 153 4.24 -9.83 -3.89
C GLU A 153 3.45 -8.93 -2.93
N VAL A 154 3.16 -7.70 -3.37
CA VAL A 154 2.44 -6.69 -2.59
C VAL A 154 1.00 -7.10 -2.30
N ALA A 155 0.30 -7.70 -3.27
CA ALA A 155 -1.08 -8.16 -3.12
C ALA A 155 -1.26 -9.24 -2.01
N LYS A 156 -0.18 -9.92 -1.61
CA LYS A 156 -0.19 -10.89 -0.51
C LYS A 156 -0.12 -10.23 0.87
N LEU A 157 0.20 -8.94 0.95
CA LEU A 157 0.32 -8.22 2.20
C LEU A 157 -1.05 -7.82 2.71
N ARG A 158 -1.39 -8.27 3.91
CA ARG A 158 -2.63 -7.88 4.60
C ARG A 158 -2.74 -6.35 4.80
N THR A 159 -1.60 -5.70 4.97
CA THR A 159 -1.46 -4.25 5.20
C THR A 159 -1.44 -3.41 3.92
N ALA A 160 -1.42 -3.98 2.71
CA ALA A 160 -1.45 -3.17 1.48
C ALA A 160 -2.69 -2.27 1.37
N SER A 161 -3.75 -2.63 2.10
CA SER A 161 -5.01 -1.89 2.22
C SER A 161 -5.01 -0.71 3.20
N THR A 162 -3.96 -0.49 4.01
CA THR A 162 -3.92 0.63 4.97
C THR A 162 -3.59 1.97 4.33
N TYR A 163 -2.91 1.98 3.18
CA TYR A 163 -2.58 3.22 2.46
C TYR A 163 -3.43 3.38 1.19
N VAL A 164 -4.22 4.45 1.14
CA VAL A 164 -5.22 4.68 0.07
C VAL A 164 -4.60 4.69 -1.32
N GLN A 165 -3.38 5.19 -1.52
CA GLN A 165 -2.78 5.23 -2.87
C GLN A 165 -2.31 3.85 -3.34
N VAL A 166 -1.69 3.04 -2.46
CA VAL A 166 -1.32 1.65 -2.77
C VAL A 166 -2.56 0.82 -3.01
N TYR A 167 -3.58 1.00 -2.17
CA TYR A 167 -4.87 0.35 -2.36
C TYR A 167 -5.51 0.75 -3.70
N ASN A 168 -5.46 2.02 -4.09
CA ASN A 168 -6.01 2.48 -5.37
C ASN A 168 -5.26 1.90 -6.57
N LEU A 169 -3.93 1.74 -6.48
CA LEU A 169 -3.16 1.06 -7.53
C LEU A 169 -3.63 -0.39 -7.69
N ILE A 170 -3.67 -1.14 -6.58
CA ILE A 170 -4.08 -2.55 -6.58
C ILE A 170 -5.55 -2.71 -7.04
N LEU A 171 -6.43 -1.82 -6.59
CA LEU A 171 -7.84 -1.82 -6.99
C LEU A 171 -7.99 -1.47 -8.47
N ASN A 172 -7.21 -0.50 -8.98
CA ASN A 172 -7.24 -0.11 -10.38
C ASN A 172 -6.75 -1.25 -11.28
N ASP A 173 -5.69 -1.96 -10.89
CA ASP A 173 -5.19 -3.12 -11.63
C ASP A 173 -6.24 -4.24 -11.63
N ALA A 174 -6.81 -4.56 -10.46
CA ALA A 174 -7.87 -5.57 -10.36
C ALA A 174 -9.13 -5.23 -11.17
N LEU A 175 -9.51 -3.95 -11.26
CA LEU A 175 -10.62 -3.49 -12.10
C LEU A 175 -10.26 -3.50 -13.59
N SER A 176 -9.04 -3.11 -13.94
CA SER A 176 -8.54 -3.07 -15.32
C SER A 176 -8.49 -4.47 -15.93
N GLU A 177 -8.11 -5.47 -15.12
CA GLU A 177 -8.14 -6.87 -15.52
C GLU A 177 -9.54 -7.35 -15.89
N LEU A 178 -10.62 -6.74 -15.41
CA LEU A 178 -11.99 -7.15 -15.76
C LEU A 178 -12.50 -6.50 -17.05
N VAL A 179 -11.77 -5.52 -17.61
CA VAL A 179 -12.23 -4.76 -18.78
C VAL A 179 -12.15 -5.60 -20.04
N GLY A 180 -13.28 -5.78 -20.72
CA GLY A 180 -13.35 -6.48 -22.00
C GLY A 180 -13.38 -8.00 -21.91
N LYS A 181 -13.35 -8.56 -20.70
CA LYS A 181 -13.52 -10.00 -20.44
C LYS A 181 -14.97 -10.43 -20.66
N ASP A 182 -15.16 -11.64 -21.18
CA ASP A 182 -16.49 -12.24 -21.30
C ASP A 182 -17.02 -12.77 -19.94
N ASP A 183 -18.22 -13.35 -19.94
CA ASP A 183 -18.85 -13.80 -18.69
C ASP A 183 -18.05 -14.89 -17.95
N LEU A 184 -17.34 -15.76 -18.66
CA LEU A 184 -16.54 -16.84 -18.09
C LEU A 184 -15.22 -16.30 -17.55
N GLU A 185 -14.52 -15.50 -18.35
CA GLU A 185 -13.26 -14.84 -17.97
C GLU A 185 -13.47 -13.91 -16.77
N PHE A 186 -14.62 -13.22 -16.71
CA PHE A 186 -15.00 -12.41 -15.54
C PHE A 186 -15.08 -13.25 -14.27
N ASP A 187 -15.71 -14.43 -14.32
CA ASP A 187 -15.88 -15.30 -13.16
C ASP A 187 -14.55 -15.89 -12.67
N GLU A 188 -13.57 -16.09 -13.57
CA GLU A 188 -12.21 -16.55 -13.21
C GLU A 188 -11.42 -15.49 -12.43
N GLU A 189 -11.64 -14.21 -12.74
CA GLU A 189 -10.86 -13.07 -12.20
C GLU A 189 -11.55 -12.38 -11.01
N LEU A 190 -12.87 -12.57 -10.88
CA LEU A 190 -13.68 -12.05 -9.79
C LEU A 190 -13.11 -12.36 -8.38
N PRO A 191 -12.53 -13.54 -8.08
CA PRO A 191 -11.96 -13.82 -6.77
C PRO A 191 -10.87 -12.84 -6.34
N ASP A 192 -10.05 -12.34 -7.27
CA ASP A 192 -8.98 -11.40 -6.97
C ASP A 192 -9.52 -10.01 -6.64
N LEU A 193 -10.53 -9.53 -7.39
CA LEU A 193 -11.24 -8.30 -7.03
C LEU A 193 -11.94 -8.43 -5.68
N VAL A 194 -12.62 -9.55 -5.43
CA VAL A 194 -13.29 -9.81 -4.14
C VAL A 194 -12.29 -9.81 -2.99
N ARG A 195 -11.10 -10.38 -3.18
CA ARG A 195 -10.04 -10.33 -2.18
C ARG A 195 -9.62 -8.89 -1.89
N VAL A 196 -9.39 -8.06 -2.91
CA VAL A 196 -8.99 -6.66 -2.73
C VAL A 196 -10.07 -5.85 -2.01
N CYS A 197 -11.32 -5.97 -2.45
CA CYS A 197 -12.42 -5.15 -1.96
C CYS A 197 -12.98 -5.63 -0.61
N CYS A 198 -13.13 -6.94 -0.41
CA CYS A 198 -13.91 -7.49 0.72
C CYS A 198 -13.04 -8.06 1.85
N GLU A 199 -11.73 -7.82 1.90
CA GLU A 199 -10.89 -8.28 3.02
C GLU A 199 -11.11 -7.48 4.30
N ARG A 200 -11.45 -6.20 4.18
CA ARG A 200 -11.80 -5.32 5.30
C ARG A 200 -13.11 -4.57 5.04
N GLU A 201 -13.74 -4.12 6.11
CA GLU A 201 -14.99 -3.37 6.04
C GLU A 201 -14.82 -2.00 5.38
N ASP A 202 -13.71 -1.31 5.66
CA ASP A 202 -13.40 0.02 5.14
C ASP A 202 -13.00 0.00 3.65
N THR A 203 -12.24 -1.00 3.21
CA THR A 203 -11.95 -1.20 1.78
C THR A 203 -13.20 -1.53 0.99
N TYR A 204 -14.10 -2.34 1.58
CA TYR A 204 -15.39 -2.67 0.97
C TYR A 204 -16.26 -1.43 0.83
N LEU A 205 -16.36 -0.64 1.90
CA LEU A 205 -17.10 0.62 1.89
C LEU A 205 -16.55 1.58 0.83
N TYR A 206 -15.22 1.74 0.77
CA TYR A 206 -14.55 2.55 -0.22
C TYR A 206 -14.86 2.09 -1.65
N ALA A 207 -14.70 0.79 -1.93
CA ALA A 207 -14.97 0.21 -3.24
C ALA A 207 -16.43 0.42 -3.67
N GLN A 208 -17.39 0.16 -2.77
CA GLN A 208 -18.82 0.36 -3.05
C GLN A 208 -19.17 1.83 -3.35
N ILE A 209 -18.57 2.78 -2.61
CA ILE A 209 -18.76 4.21 -2.87
C ILE A 209 -18.13 4.61 -4.21
N LEU A 210 -16.93 4.10 -4.53
CA LEU A 210 -16.26 4.37 -5.80
C LEU A 210 -17.07 3.84 -6.97
N ILE A 211 -17.50 2.57 -6.91
CA ILE A 211 -18.35 1.94 -7.93
C ILE A 211 -19.65 2.73 -8.09
N ARG A 212 -20.26 3.20 -6.99
CA ARG A 212 -21.46 4.03 -7.07
C ARG A 212 -21.21 5.33 -7.81
N ARG A 213 -20.10 6.03 -7.55
CA ARG A 213 -19.73 7.24 -8.30
C ARG A 213 -19.52 6.94 -9.78
N LEU A 214 -18.89 5.83 -10.11
CA LEU A 214 -18.72 5.38 -11.50
C LEU A 214 -20.08 5.09 -12.17
N CYS A 215 -21.04 4.49 -11.45
CA CYS A 215 -22.41 4.31 -11.94
C CYS A 215 -23.10 5.66 -12.23
N ASP A 216 -22.91 6.65 -11.36
CA ASP A 216 -23.54 7.97 -11.49
C ASP A 216 -22.92 8.76 -12.65
N GLU A 217 -21.62 8.55 -12.95
CA GLU A 217 -20.89 9.26 -14.02
C GLU A 217 -20.99 8.57 -15.39
N PHE A 218 -20.87 7.25 -15.44
CA PHE A 218 -20.77 6.47 -16.70
C PHE A 218 -21.97 5.55 -16.95
N GLY A 219 -22.96 5.56 -16.06
CA GLY A 219 -24.16 4.71 -16.12
C GLY A 219 -24.01 3.40 -15.34
N ALA A 220 -25.12 2.89 -14.80
CA ALA A 220 -25.10 1.79 -13.84
C ALA A 220 -24.91 0.39 -14.44
N ILE A 221 -25.20 0.19 -15.73
CA ILE A 221 -25.26 -1.14 -16.36
C ILE A 221 -23.93 -1.90 -16.24
N PRO A 222 -22.76 -1.33 -16.60
CA PRO A 222 -21.48 -2.06 -16.55
C PRO A 222 -21.09 -2.49 -15.13
N PHE A 223 -21.52 -1.73 -14.13
CA PHE A 223 -21.09 -1.90 -12.74
C PHE A 223 -22.07 -2.71 -11.89
N THR A 224 -23.27 -3.00 -12.40
CA THR A 224 -24.33 -3.65 -11.61
C THR A 224 -23.92 -5.07 -11.16
N ARG A 225 -23.32 -5.86 -12.06
CA ARG A 225 -22.80 -7.20 -11.72
C ARG A 225 -21.69 -7.11 -10.68
N LEU A 226 -20.72 -6.23 -10.91
CA LEU A 226 -19.57 -6.04 -10.03
C LEU A 226 -19.99 -5.62 -8.61
N ARG A 227 -20.88 -4.63 -8.49
CA ARG A 227 -21.45 -4.20 -7.21
C ARG A 227 -22.08 -5.36 -6.45
N ARG A 228 -22.88 -6.17 -7.15
CA ARG A 228 -23.62 -7.30 -6.60
C ARG A 228 -22.71 -8.43 -6.14
N GLU A 229 -21.70 -8.79 -6.92
CA GLU A 229 -20.77 -9.85 -6.53
C GLU A 229 -19.98 -9.47 -5.27
N LEU A 230 -19.58 -8.20 -5.14
CA LEU A 230 -18.97 -7.69 -3.92
C LEU A 230 -19.93 -7.72 -2.72
N GLU A 231 -21.22 -7.38 -2.91
CA GLU A 231 -22.24 -7.50 -1.86
C GLU A 231 -22.42 -8.97 -1.42
N ILE A 232 -22.50 -9.91 -2.37
CA ILE A 232 -22.61 -11.35 -2.09
C ILE A 232 -21.38 -11.83 -1.31
N ALA A 233 -20.18 -11.44 -1.73
CA ALA A 233 -18.94 -11.81 -1.05
C ALA A 233 -18.86 -11.23 0.37
N ALA A 234 -19.23 -9.96 0.55
CA ALA A 234 -19.29 -9.33 1.88
C ALA A 234 -20.30 -10.01 2.80
N LYS A 235 -21.50 -10.35 2.29
CA LYS A 235 -22.51 -11.13 3.03
C LYS A 235 -21.95 -12.49 3.45
N LYS A 236 -21.28 -13.22 2.55
CA LYS A 236 -20.63 -14.53 2.85
C LYS A 236 -19.54 -14.43 3.91
N LYS A 237 -18.82 -13.31 4.00
CA LYS A 237 -17.81 -13.02 5.03
C LYS A 237 -18.39 -12.56 6.38
N GLY A 238 -19.72 -12.45 6.51
CA GLY A 238 -20.39 -12.05 7.76
C GLY A 238 -20.75 -10.57 7.84
N ASN A 239 -20.49 -9.76 6.81
CA ASN A 239 -20.70 -8.31 6.82
C ASN A 239 -22.13 -7.89 6.40
N LEU A 240 -23.15 -8.71 6.72
CA LEU A 240 -24.53 -8.48 6.31
C LEU A 240 -25.08 -7.12 6.76
N ALA A 241 -24.81 -6.73 8.01
CA ALA A 241 -25.29 -5.46 8.56
C ALA A 241 -24.72 -4.24 7.81
N LEU A 242 -23.44 -4.29 7.44
CA LEU A 242 -22.78 -3.23 6.68
C LEU A 242 -23.38 -3.09 5.28
N VAL A 243 -23.62 -4.22 4.61
CA VAL A 243 -24.28 -4.26 3.29
C VAL A 243 -25.69 -3.66 3.36
N ASP A 244 -26.47 -4.03 4.38
CA ASP A 244 -27.83 -3.50 4.59
C ASP A 244 -27.85 -1.99 4.84
N ILE A 245 -26.92 -1.49 5.66
CA ILE A 245 -26.77 -0.05 5.95
C ILE A 245 -26.44 0.69 4.66
N LEU A 246 -25.45 0.22 3.89
CA LEU A 246 -25.07 0.81 2.62
C LEU A 246 -26.22 0.82 1.61
N HIS A 247 -26.93 -0.30 1.48
CA HIS A 247 -28.08 -0.37 0.58
C HIS A 247 -29.18 0.63 1.00
N THR A 248 -29.44 0.76 2.30
CA THR A 248 -30.45 1.69 2.82
C THR A 248 -30.08 3.14 2.52
N HIS A 249 -28.82 3.53 2.76
CA HIS A 249 -28.35 4.91 2.55
C HIS A 249 -28.07 5.24 1.08
N ALA A 250 -27.68 4.26 0.27
CA ALA A 250 -27.47 4.42 -1.17
C ALA A 250 -28.79 4.37 -1.96
N SER A 251 -29.84 3.75 -1.41
CA SER A 251 -31.16 3.81 -2.01
C SER A 251 -31.71 5.22 -1.90
N SER A 252 -31.97 5.88 -3.04
CA SER A 252 -32.80 7.10 -3.09
C SER A 252 -34.29 6.79 -2.87
N ALA A 253 -34.61 5.60 -2.35
CA ALA A 253 -35.97 5.14 -2.13
C ALA A 253 -36.58 5.87 -0.93
N PRO A 254 -37.89 6.18 -0.97
CA PRO A 254 -38.59 6.68 0.20
C PRO A 254 -38.43 5.73 1.39
N LEU A 255 -38.21 6.28 2.60
CA LEU A 255 -37.91 5.48 3.81
C LEU A 255 -38.93 4.36 4.06
N GLU A 256 -40.22 4.63 3.83
CA GLU A 256 -41.29 3.65 4.01
C GLU A 256 -41.27 2.54 2.95
N LEU A 257 -40.82 2.84 1.72
CA LEU A 257 -40.59 1.83 0.70
C LEU A 257 -39.40 0.94 1.09
N SER A 258 -38.29 1.54 1.54
CA SER A 258 -37.10 0.79 1.99
C SER A 258 -37.40 -0.11 3.18
N LYS A 259 -38.21 0.36 4.15
CA LYS A 259 -38.69 -0.47 5.27
C LYS A 259 -39.54 -1.65 4.78
N THR A 260 -40.46 -1.40 3.85
CA THR A 260 -41.33 -2.45 3.30
C THR A 260 -40.51 -3.51 2.57
N ILE A 261 -39.58 -3.10 1.69
CA ILE A 261 -38.66 -4.01 1.01
C ILE A 261 -37.83 -4.79 2.02
N LYS A 262 -37.27 -4.12 3.04
CA LYS A 262 -36.48 -4.79 4.08
C LYS A 262 -37.30 -5.85 4.83
N THR A 263 -38.54 -5.55 5.21
CA THR A 263 -39.45 -6.53 5.85
C THR A 263 -39.72 -7.74 4.96
N ILE A 264 -39.94 -7.51 3.66
CA ILE A 264 -40.10 -8.60 2.68
C ILE A 264 -38.84 -9.44 2.62
N MET A 265 -37.66 -8.81 2.59
CA MET A 265 -36.38 -9.50 2.46
C MET A 265 -36.01 -10.32 3.69
N THR A 266 -36.32 -9.84 4.90
CA THR A 266 -36.03 -10.56 6.15
C THR A 266 -37.08 -11.61 6.51
N SER A 267 -38.33 -11.45 6.08
CA SER A 267 -39.41 -12.40 6.41
C SER A 267 -39.28 -13.71 5.64
N PRO A 268 -39.59 -14.88 6.21
CA PRO A 268 -39.47 -16.16 5.49
C PRO A 268 -40.43 -16.24 4.29
N ASN A 269 -41.63 -15.66 4.41
CA ASN A 269 -42.65 -15.64 3.38
C ASN A 269 -43.08 -14.20 3.08
N ILE A 270 -43.45 -13.92 1.83
CA ILE A 270 -44.04 -12.65 1.43
C ILE A 270 -45.51 -12.63 1.86
N THR A 271 -45.95 -11.60 2.58
CA THR A 271 -47.36 -11.49 2.99
C THR A 271 -48.18 -10.69 1.97
N PRO A 272 -49.51 -10.94 1.88
CA PRO A 272 -50.40 -10.11 1.06
C PRO A 272 -50.39 -8.62 1.46
N GLY A 273 -50.15 -8.31 2.74
CA GLY A 273 -50.05 -6.95 3.25
C GLY A 273 -48.81 -6.21 2.74
N ASP A 274 -47.68 -6.91 2.63
CA ASP A 274 -46.45 -6.35 2.07
C ASP A 274 -46.64 -6.03 0.58
N LEU A 275 -47.25 -6.94 -0.18
CA LEU A 275 -47.56 -6.73 -1.60
C LEU A 275 -48.57 -5.62 -1.83
N ALA A 276 -49.60 -5.51 -0.98
CA ALA A 276 -50.55 -4.40 -1.03
C ALA A 276 -49.86 -3.05 -0.76
N THR A 277 -48.91 -3.02 0.17
CA THR A 277 -48.12 -1.83 0.50
C THR A 277 -47.18 -1.43 -0.65
N LEU A 278 -46.47 -2.39 -1.25
CA LEU A 278 -45.66 -2.15 -2.46
C LEU A 278 -46.52 -1.65 -3.62
N ARG A 279 -47.65 -2.31 -3.90
CA ARG A 279 -48.58 -1.90 -4.96
C ARG A 279 -49.07 -0.48 -4.74
N ARG A 280 -49.39 -0.09 -3.50
CA ARG A 280 -49.81 1.27 -3.15
C ARG A 280 -48.74 2.31 -3.51
N PHE A 281 -47.45 2.03 -3.25
CA PHE A 281 -46.37 2.95 -3.62
C PHE A 281 -46.25 3.15 -5.13
N TYR A 282 -46.37 2.08 -5.93
CA TYR A 282 -46.20 2.14 -7.38
C TYR A 282 -47.49 2.45 -8.15
N SER A 283 -48.63 2.48 -7.47
CA SER A 283 -49.92 2.92 -8.02
C SER A 283 -50.27 4.37 -7.63
N SER A 284 -49.35 5.09 -7.00
CA SER A 284 -49.54 6.50 -6.62
C SER A 284 -49.41 7.43 -7.84
N GLU A 285 -49.82 8.69 -7.69
CA GLU A 285 -49.66 9.72 -8.73
C GLU A 285 -48.19 10.05 -9.02
N SER A 286 -47.29 9.79 -8.06
CA SER A 286 -45.84 10.00 -8.15
C SER A 286 -45.10 8.74 -7.68
N PRO A 287 -45.06 7.68 -8.51
CA PRO A 287 -44.46 6.42 -8.10
C PRO A 287 -42.94 6.56 -7.93
N PRO A 288 -42.34 5.86 -6.94
CA PRO A 288 -40.89 5.75 -6.83
C PRO A 288 -40.27 5.13 -8.09
N ALA A 289 -38.97 5.33 -8.28
CA ALA A 289 -38.30 4.79 -9.45
C ALA A 289 -38.31 3.25 -9.45
N ALA A 290 -38.67 2.64 -10.58
CA ALA A 290 -38.83 1.20 -10.72
C ALA A 290 -37.56 0.39 -10.38
N HIS A 291 -36.38 1.01 -10.50
CA HIS A 291 -35.11 0.36 -10.16
C HIS A 291 -35.03 -0.08 -8.68
N HIS A 292 -35.85 0.48 -7.79
CA HIS A 292 -35.94 0.01 -6.40
C HIS A 292 -36.62 -1.37 -6.26
N LEU A 293 -37.35 -1.83 -7.27
CA LEU A 293 -37.89 -3.19 -7.35
C LEU A 293 -36.97 -4.13 -8.14
N CYS A 294 -36.02 -3.60 -8.90
CA CYS A 294 -35.08 -4.37 -9.71
C CYS A 294 -33.92 -4.98 -8.90
N ASP A 295 -34.16 -5.26 -7.62
CA ASP A 295 -33.23 -6.01 -6.78
C ASP A 295 -33.37 -7.51 -7.08
N TYR A 296 -32.24 -8.19 -7.34
CA TYR A 296 -32.26 -9.59 -7.73
C TYR A 296 -32.84 -10.49 -6.64
N ASP A 297 -32.44 -10.28 -5.38
CA ASP A 297 -32.87 -11.14 -4.28
C ASP A 297 -34.37 -10.94 -4.02
N LEU A 298 -34.87 -9.70 -4.15
CA LEU A 298 -36.31 -9.38 -4.11
C LEU A 298 -37.09 -10.06 -5.24
N ILE A 299 -36.61 -9.95 -6.49
CA ILE A 299 -37.25 -10.60 -7.64
C ILE A 299 -37.27 -12.11 -7.47
N LEU A 300 -36.15 -12.71 -7.07
CA LEU A 300 -36.04 -14.15 -6.84
C LEU A 300 -37.04 -14.61 -5.76
N LYS A 301 -37.20 -13.82 -4.70
CA LYS A 301 -38.15 -14.10 -3.62
C LYS A 301 -39.60 -13.97 -4.07
N MET A 302 -39.91 -12.95 -4.88
CA MET A 302 -41.24 -12.80 -5.48
C MET A 302 -41.56 -13.94 -6.44
N LEU A 303 -40.59 -14.37 -7.26
CA LEU A 303 -40.76 -15.52 -8.16
C LEU A 303 -41.02 -16.81 -7.38
N ARG A 304 -40.29 -17.08 -6.29
CA ARG A 304 -40.53 -18.22 -5.39
C ARG A 304 -41.86 -18.19 -4.65
N ALA A 305 -42.48 -17.02 -4.53
CA ALA A 305 -43.81 -16.89 -3.96
C ALA A 305 -44.93 -17.12 -4.99
N LEU A 306 -44.60 -17.04 -6.29
CA LEU A 306 -45.52 -17.21 -7.41
C LEU A 306 -45.50 -18.64 -7.98
N TYR A 307 -44.35 -19.31 -7.92
CA TYR A 307 -44.11 -20.67 -8.40
C TYR A 307 -43.62 -21.56 -7.26
#